data_AF-A0A850VHZ5-F1
#
_entry.id   AF-A0A850VHZ5-F1
#
_cell.length_a   1.000
_cell.length_b   1.000
_cell.length_c   1.000
_cell.angle_alpha   90.00
_cell.angle_beta   90.00
_cell.angle_gamma   90.00
#
_symmetry.space_group_name_H-M   'P 1'
#
loop_
_entity.id
_entity.type
_entity.pdbx_description
1 polymer ?
#
loop_
_entity_poly.entity_id
_entity_poly.type
_entity_poly.pdbx_seq_one_letter_code
_entity_poly.pdbx_strand_id
1 'polypeptide(L)'
;SPANPYAPRHPLTSPRGQGPGSSFEARVVAVCEAMMARPGWPGTASGTSSGTALAHGATFRGMTLLHLAAAQGYAGLVEALRRWRALAADSLELEQEVDPLNVDHFSCTPLMWACALGHREAAERLCRWDRRALAV
;
A
#
# COMPACT_ATOMS: atom_id res chain seq x y z
N SER A 1 -31.12 -48.61 -24.14
CA SER A 1 -30.34 -48.21 -22.96
C SER A 1 -30.19 -46.69 -22.91
N PRO A 2 -30.62 -46.02 -21.84
CA PRO A 2 -30.43 -44.58 -21.66
C PRO A 2 -29.00 -44.27 -21.18
N ALA A 3 -28.48 -43.11 -21.56
CA ALA A 3 -27.12 -42.66 -21.28
C ALA A 3 -26.87 -42.41 -19.77
N ASN A 4 -25.69 -42.83 -19.30
CA ASN A 4 -25.22 -42.70 -17.92
C ASN A 4 -24.85 -41.22 -17.59
N PRO A 5 -25.43 -40.59 -16.55
CA PRO A 5 -25.17 -39.19 -16.21
C PRO A 5 -23.85 -38.94 -15.42
N TYR A 6 -23.05 -39.97 -15.12
CA TYR A 6 -21.81 -39.82 -14.34
C TYR A 6 -20.53 -39.83 -15.20
N ALA A 7 -20.40 -38.89 -16.12
CA ALA A 7 -19.10 -38.56 -16.72
C ALA A 7 -18.38 -37.50 -15.86
N PRO A 8 -17.11 -37.70 -15.48
CA PRO A 8 -16.39 -36.77 -14.61
C PRO A 8 -16.10 -35.45 -15.33
N ARG A 9 -16.65 -34.35 -14.81
CA ARG A 9 -16.28 -32.99 -15.24
C ARG A 9 -15.14 -32.48 -14.36
N HIS A 10 -13.92 -32.47 -14.89
CA HIS A 10 -12.85 -31.58 -14.46
C HIS A 10 -12.24 -30.90 -15.71
N PRO A 11 -11.61 -29.72 -15.60
CA PRO A 11 -11.60 -28.74 -14.52
C PRO A 11 -12.32 -27.44 -14.93
N LEU A 12 -12.99 -26.76 -13.99
CA LEU A 12 -13.36 -25.36 -14.18
C LEU A 12 -12.06 -24.54 -14.18
N THR A 13 -11.70 -24.16 -15.40
CA THR A 13 -10.78 -23.12 -15.81
C THR A 13 -10.53 -22.05 -14.74
N SER A 14 -9.26 -21.89 -14.40
CA SER A 14 -8.68 -20.72 -13.74
C SER A 14 -9.19 -19.42 -14.38
N PRO A 15 -9.42 -18.32 -13.63
CA PRO A 15 -9.60 -17.02 -14.24
C PRO A 15 -8.23 -16.54 -14.75
N ARG A 16 -7.90 -16.91 -15.99
CA ARG A 16 -6.84 -16.25 -16.77
C ARG A 16 -7.37 -14.90 -17.23
N GLY A 17 -6.97 -13.86 -16.50
CA GLY A 17 -7.25 -12.48 -16.87
C GLY A 17 -6.48 -11.46 -16.04
N GLN A 18 -5.23 -11.76 -15.65
CA GLN A 18 -4.39 -10.80 -14.97
C GLN A 18 -2.99 -10.79 -15.58
N GLY A 19 -2.82 -9.95 -16.61
CA GLY A 19 -1.49 -9.48 -16.97
C GLY A 19 -0.91 -8.64 -15.81
N PRO A 20 0.41 -8.41 -15.78
CA PRO A 20 1.15 -7.68 -14.73
C PRO A 20 0.77 -6.18 -14.56
N GLY A 21 -0.41 -5.74 -15.02
CA GLY A 21 -0.96 -4.39 -14.84
C GLY A 21 -2.49 -4.32 -14.67
N SER A 22 -3.13 -5.44 -14.32
CA SER A 22 -4.61 -5.55 -14.33
C SER A 22 -5.30 -5.07 -13.05
N SER A 23 -4.68 -5.17 -11.87
CA SER A 23 -5.29 -4.73 -10.60
C SER A 23 -5.05 -3.23 -10.33
N PHE A 24 -5.96 -2.59 -9.59
CA PHE A 24 -5.78 -1.20 -9.15
C PHE A 24 -4.51 -1.05 -8.31
N GLU A 25 -4.30 -1.97 -7.38
CA GLU A 25 -3.08 -2.04 -6.58
C GLU A 25 -1.82 -2.06 -7.46
N ALA A 26 -1.75 -2.91 -8.49
CA ALA A 26 -0.59 -2.99 -9.37
C ALA A 26 -0.32 -1.67 -10.10
N ARG A 27 -1.39 -0.96 -10.51
CA ARG A 27 -1.24 0.38 -11.13
C ARG A 27 -0.69 1.40 -10.13
N VAL A 28 -1.16 1.41 -8.89
CA VAL A 28 -0.65 2.33 -7.86
C VAL A 28 0.79 2.00 -7.46
N VAL A 29 1.14 0.72 -7.37
CA VAL A 29 2.52 0.26 -7.17
C VAL A 29 3.43 0.74 -8.30
N ALA A 30 3.01 0.57 -9.56
CA ALA A 30 3.77 1.03 -10.71
C ALA A 30 3.99 2.55 -10.70
N VAL A 31 3.01 3.34 -10.23
CA VAL A 31 3.18 4.78 -10.02
C VAL A 31 4.23 5.06 -8.95
N CYS A 32 4.19 4.37 -7.79
CA CYS A 32 5.21 4.53 -6.75
C CYS A 32 6.61 4.19 -7.28
N GLU A 33 6.75 3.09 -8.02
CA GLU A 33 8.02 2.65 -8.61
C GLU A 33 8.53 3.65 -9.67
N ALA A 34 7.64 4.19 -10.50
CA ALA A 34 7.98 5.25 -11.44
C ALA A 34 8.43 6.54 -10.74
N MET A 35 7.83 6.89 -9.61
CA MET A 35 8.24 8.06 -8.81
C MET A 35 9.60 7.85 -8.15
N MET A 36 9.87 6.64 -7.63
CA MET A 36 11.19 6.26 -7.09
C MET A 36 12.31 6.32 -8.14
N ALA A 37 12.02 5.97 -9.40
CA ALA A 37 13.00 5.92 -10.47
C ALA A 37 13.36 7.30 -11.06
N ARG A 38 12.70 8.39 -10.65
CA ARG A 38 12.92 9.73 -11.19
C ARG A 38 13.96 10.49 -10.36
N PRO A 39 15.18 10.73 -10.87
CA PRO A 39 16.12 11.63 -10.21
C PRO A 39 15.55 13.06 -10.26
N GLY A 40 15.40 13.72 -9.11
CA GLY A 40 15.03 15.13 -9.01
C GLY A 40 13.53 15.43 -8.97
N TRP A 41 12.70 14.56 -8.38
CA TRP A 41 11.39 15.01 -7.90
C TRP A 41 11.61 16.18 -6.92
N PRO A 42 10.90 17.33 -7.05
CA PRO A 42 11.25 18.61 -6.42
C PRO A 42 11.23 18.65 -4.87
N GLY A 43 11.11 17.49 -4.19
CA GLY A 43 11.22 17.38 -2.73
C GLY A 43 12.62 17.06 -2.21
N THR A 44 13.61 16.74 -3.06
CA THR A 44 14.95 16.28 -2.60
C THR A 44 16.12 17.19 -3.02
N ALA A 45 15.88 18.28 -3.75
CA ALA A 45 16.93 19.24 -4.10
C ALA A 45 16.82 20.47 -3.19
N SER A 46 17.80 20.64 -2.31
CA SER A 46 17.98 21.87 -1.53
C SER A 46 18.00 23.09 -2.46
N GLY A 47 17.12 24.06 -2.19
CA GLY A 47 17.25 25.42 -2.69
C GLY A 47 16.47 25.77 -3.96
N THR A 48 15.14 25.67 -3.92
CA THR A 48 14.22 26.72 -4.45
C THR A 48 12.79 26.30 -4.11
N SER A 49 12.21 26.96 -3.12
CA SER A 49 10.81 26.85 -2.72
C SER A 49 9.89 27.32 -3.86
N SER A 50 9.49 26.41 -4.74
CA SER A 50 8.38 26.60 -5.66
C SER A 50 7.33 25.51 -5.47
N GLY A 51 6.69 25.55 -4.30
CA GLY A 51 5.21 25.55 -4.23
C GLY A 51 4.44 24.34 -4.75
N THR A 52 4.99 23.13 -4.71
CA THR A 52 4.16 21.92 -4.55
C THR A 52 4.63 21.19 -3.31
N ALA A 53 4.53 21.88 -2.16
CA ALA A 53 4.34 21.13 -0.93
C ALA A 53 3.18 20.16 -1.20
N LEU A 54 3.28 18.90 -0.79
CA LEU A 54 2.10 18.05 -0.70
C LEU A 54 1.17 18.78 0.25
N ALA A 55 0.28 19.61 -0.30
CA ALA A 55 -0.74 20.28 0.47
C ALA A 55 -1.47 19.14 1.15
N HIS A 56 -1.27 19.01 2.46
CA HIS A 56 -2.04 18.11 3.32
C HIS A 56 -3.46 18.68 3.39
N GLY A 57 -4.10 18.82 2.22
CA GLY A 57 -5.51 19.11 2.10
C GLY A 57 -6.22 18.06 2.93
N ALA A 58 -7.15 18.53 3.76
CA ALA A 58 -7.80 17.77 4.83
C ALA A 58 -7.76 16.25 4.61
N THR A 59 -6.76 15.58 5.21
CA THR A 59 -6.68 14.12 5.17
C THR A 59 -7.98 13.61 5.80
N PHE A 60 -8.66 12.69 5.12
CA PHE A 60 -9.93 12.20 5.62
C PHE A 60 -9.67 11.51 6.97
N ARG A 61 -10.08 12.15 8.06
CA ARG A 61 -9.92 11.67 9.43
C ARG A 61 -8.47 11.35 9.82
N GLY A 62 -7.49 12.11 9.31
CA GLY A 62 -6.08 11.87 9.64
C GLY A 62 -5.50 10.61 9.03
N MET A 63 -6.20 9.96 8.08
CA MET A 63 -5.67 8.79 7.40
C MET A 63 -4.54 9.18 6.44
N THR A 64 -3.43 8.47 6.55
CA THR A 64 -2.29 8.58 5.64
C THR A 64 -2.38 7.58 4.47
N LEU A 65 -1.49 7.71 3.48
CA LEU A 65 -1.33 6.73 2.41
C LEU A 65 -1.15 5.30 2.93
N LEU A 66 -0.37 5.12 4.00
CA LEU A 66 -0.14 3.80 4.58
C LEU A 66 -1.39 3.23 5.26
N HIS A 67 -2.19 4.08 5.93
CA HIS A 67 -3.49 3.67 6.48
C HIS A 67 -4.42 3.17 5.37
N LEU A 68 -4.53 3.93 4.27
CA LEU A 68 -5.39 3.57 3.14
C LEU A 68 -4.94 2.26 2.47
N ALA A 69 -3.64 2.09 2.25
CA ALA A 69 -3.08 0.86 1.69
C ALA A 69 -3.38 -0.36 2.60
N ALA A 70 -3.22 -0.19 3.92
CA ALA A 70 -3.47 -1.23 4.90
C ALA A 70 -4.97 -1.60 5.01
N ALA A 71 -5.83 -0.59 5.11
CA ALA A 71 -7.28 -0.76 5.22
C ALA A 71 -7.90 -1.38 3.97
N GLN A 72 -7.25 -1.26 2.81
CA GLN A 72 -7.70 -1.88 1.57
C GLN A 72 -7.04 -3.24 1.29
N GLY A 73 -6.09 -3.65 2.14
CA GLY A 73 -5.35 -4.90 2.00
C GLY A 73 -4.34 -4.91 0.86
N TYR A 74 -3.90 -3.74 0.40
CA TYR A 74 -2.91 -3.57 -0.67
C TYR A 74 -1.50 -3.84 -0.17
N ALA A 75 -1.24 -5.10 0.09
CA ALA A 75 -0.02 -5.56 0.71
C ALA A 75 1.21 -5.32 -0.21
N GLY A 76 1.06 -5.34 -1.54
CA GLY A 76 2.12 -4.98 -2.48
C GLY A 76 2.42 -3.48 -2.46
N LEU A 77 1.38 -2.65 -2.27
CA LEU A 77 1.56 -1.20 -2.08
C LEU A 77 2.26 -0.87 -0.76
N VAL A 78 1.93 -1.56 0.34
CA VAL A 78 2.65 -1.45 1.62
C VAL A 78 4.16 -1.67 1.41
N GLU A 79 4.54 -2.70 0.66
CA GLU A 79 5.94 -3.00 0.36
C GLU A 79 6.60 -1.95 -0.55
N ALA A 80 5.86 -1.40 -1.51
CA ALA A 80 6.35 -0.32 -2.37
C ALA A 80 6.58 0.97 -1.58
N LEU A 81 5.66 1.35 -0.69
CA LEU A 81 5.80 2.53 0.19
C LEU A 81 6.98 2.37 1.16
N ARG A 82 7.17 1.16 1.73
CA ARG A 82 8.33 0.83 2.56
C ARG A 82 9.65 1.05 1.82
N ARG A 83 9.74 0.56 0.59
CA ARG A 83 10.92 0.73 -0.27
C ARG A 83 11.15 2.20 -0.61
N TRP A 84 10.08 2.93 -0.93
CA TRP A 84 10.17 4.35 -1.27
C TRP A 84 10.68 5.17 -0.09
N ARG A 85 10.15 4.94 1.12
CA ARG A 85 10.64 5.57 2.35
C ARG A 85 12.15 5.38 2.54
N ALA A 86 12.66 4.18 2.29
CA ALA A 86 14.09 3.89 2.42
C ALA A 86 14.96 4.63 1.37
N LEU A 87 14.42 4.89 0.18
CA LEU A 87 15.10 5.60 -0.90
C LEU A 87 15.01 7.13 -0.76
N ALA A 88 13.96 7.64 -0.13
CA ALA A 88 13.67 9.06 0.02
C ALA A 88 13.65 9.47 1.51
N ALA A 89 14.64 9.00 2.28
CA ALA A 89 14.71 9.19 3.72
C ALA A 89 14.75 10.67 4.17
N ASP A 90 15.17 11.58 3.29
CA ASP A 90 15.21 13.02 3.57
C ASP A 90 13.88 13.74 3.28
N SER A 91 12.87 13.04 2.74
CA SER A 91 11.57 13.62 2.42
C SER A 91 10.61 13.58 3.63
N LEU A 92 10.53 14.71 4.35
CA LEU A 92 9.63 14.85 5.50
C LEU A 92 8.14 14.68 5.14
N GLU A 93 7.75 15.07 3.93
CA GLU A 93 6.35 14.92 3.49
C GLU A 93 5.99 13.45 3.27
N LEU A 94 6.89 12.67 2.67
CA LEU A 94 6.70 11.23 2.51
C LEU A 94 6.69 10.53 3.87
N GLU A 95 7.62 10.90 4.74
CA GLU A 95 7.77 10.37 6.10
C GLU A 95 6.45 10.40 6.90
N GLN A 96 5.74 11.53 6.87
CA GLN A 96 4.44 11.70 7.53
C GLN A 96 3.36 10.76 6.99
N GLU A 97 3.39 10.45 5.70
CA GLU A 97 2.38 9.62 5.03
C GLU A 97 2.64 8.11 5.18
N VAL A 98 3.89 7.71 5.39
CA VAL A 98 4.31 6.29 5.36
C VAL A 98 4.95 5.79 6.66
N ASP A 99 4.83 6.53 7.75
CA ASP A 99 5.23 6.06 9.08
C ASP A 99 4.30 4.93 9.56
N PRO A 100 4.82 3.70 9.80
CA PRO A 100 4.02 2.57 10.27
C PRO A 100 3.47 2.74 11.69
N LEU A 101 3.96 3.72 12.45
CA LEU A 101 3.50 4.01 13.82
C LEU A 101 2.57 5.22 13.89
N ASN A 102 2.32 5.91 12.77
CA ASN A 102 1.39 7.02 12.75
C ASN A 102 -0.02 6.52 13.08
N VAL A 103 -0.81 7.36 13.74
CA VAL A 103 -2.18 7.06 14.14
C VAL A 103 -3.15 8.03 13.49
N ASP A 104 -4.29 7.51 13.06
CA ASP A 104 -5.37 8.33 12.52
C ASP A 104 -6.20 9.01 13.64
N HIS A 105 -7.30 9.66 13.28
CA HIS A 105 -8.21 10.31 14.22
C HIS A 105 -8.86 9.36 15.23
N PHE A 106 -8.89 8.05 14.95
CA PHE A 106 -9.39 7.02 15.87
C PHE A 106 -8.27 6.40 16.72
N SER A 107 -7.07 6.99 16.70
CA SER A 107 -5.87 6.44 17.33
C SER A 107 -5.51 5.04 16.80
N CYS A 108 -5.91 4.72 15.57
CA CYS A 108 -5.60 3.45 14.93
C CYS A 108 -4.35 3.57 14.08
N THR A 109 -3.42 2.62 14.23
CA THR A 109 -2.28 2.48 13.32
C THR A 109 -2.69 1.79 12.01
N PRO A 110 -1.87 1.85 10.94
CA PRO A 110 -2.11 1.08 9.73
C PRO A 110 -2.24 -0.43 10.01
N LEU A 111 -1.47 -0.96 10.97
CA LEU A 111 -1.56 -2.37 11.36
C LEU A 111 -2.92 -2.71 11.98
N MET A 112 -3.46 -1.84 12.84
CA MET A 112 -4.78 -2.04 13.43
C MET A 112 -5.87 -2.12 12.34
N TRP A 113 -5.83 -1.25 11.33
CA TRP A 113 -6.76 -1.29 10.20
C TRP A 113 -6.67 -2.58 9.39
N ALA A 114 -5.44 -3.03 9.05
CA ALA A 114 -5.25 -4.29 8.35
C ALA A 114 -5.78 -5.49 9.14
N CYS A 115 -5.54 -5.52 10.45
CA CYS A 115 -6.05 -6.58 11.34
C CYS A 115 -7.57 -6.55 11.47
N ALA A 116 -8.17 -5.37 11.73
CA ALA A 116 -9.60 -5.20 11.93
C ALA A 116 -10.43 -5.63 10.72
N LEU A 117 -9.89 -5.45 9.51
CA LEU A 117 -10.56 -5.79 8.25
C LEU A 117 -10.16 -7.16 7.68
N GLY A 118 -9.31 -7.92 8.40
CA GLY A 118 -8.92 -9.28 8.01
C GLY A 118 -7.90 -9.34 6.86
N HIS A 119 -7.19 -8.26 6.58
CA HIS A 119 -6.15 -8.19 5.54
C HIS A 119 -4.82 -8.79 6.02
N ARG A 120 -4.81 -10.13 6.15
CA ARG A 120 -3.68 -10.90 6.70
C ARG A 120 -2.33 -10.57 6.04
N GLU A 121 -2.25 -10.57 4.71
CA GLU A 121 -0.98 -10.36 4.01
C GLU A 121 -0.40 -8.96 4.26
N ALA A 122 -1.26 -7.93 4.29
CA ALA A 122 -0.86 -6.56 4.62
C ALA A 122 -0.39 -6.46 6.08
N ALA A 123 -1.13 -7.07 7.01
CA ALA A 123 -0.77 -7.11 8.43
C ALA A 123 0.58 -7.79 8.67
N GLU A 124 0.85 -8.92 8.01
CA GLU A 124 2.14 -9.62 8.10
C GLU A 124 3.30 -8.78 7.55
N ARG A 125 3.08 -7.97 6.50
CA ARG A 125 4.11 -7.06 5.97
C ARG A 125 4.37 -5.89 6.92
N LEU A 126 3.32 -5.25 7.44
CA LEU A 126 3.43 -4.16 8.42
C LEU A 126 4.12 -4.60 9.72
N CYS A 127 3.75 -5.76 10.24
CA CYS A 127 4.35 -6.33 11.46
C CYS A 127 5.85 -6.64 11.29
N ARG A 128 6.24 -7.14 10.11
CA ARG A 128 7.66 -7.36 9.78
C ARG A 128 8.42 -6.07 9.54
N TRP A 129 7.75 -5.04 9.03
CA TRP A 129 8.35 -3.74 8.81
C TRP A 129 8.72 -3.08 10.14
N ASP A 130 7.78 -2.95 11.07
CA ASP A 130 8.08 -2.41 12.41
C ASP A 130 7.28 -3.13 13.49
N ARG A 131 8.00 -3.88 14.35
CA ARG A 131 7.40 -4.63 15.45
C ARG A 131 6.87 -3.74 16.55
N ARG A 132 7.29 -2.47 16.63
CA ARG A 132 6.74 -1.51 17.60
C ARG A 132 5.26 -1.26 17.36
N ALA A 133 4.75 -1.46 16.15
CA ALA A 133 3.33 -1.34 15.83
C ALA A 133 2.44 -2.35 16.59
N LEU A 134 3.02 -3.42 17.16
CA LEU A 134 2.32 -4.37 18.03
C LEU A 134 2.21 -3.92 19.49
N ALA A 135 2.99 -2.91 19.89
CA ALA A 135 3.06 -2.41 21.26
C ALA A 135 2.21 -1.14 21.47
N VAL A 136 1.42 -0.75 20.46
CA VAL A 136 0.57 0.45 20.44
C VAL A 136 -0.86 0.08 20.81
#